data_AF-A0A660PUX4-F1
#
_entry.id   AF-A0A660PUX4-F1
#
_cell.length_a   1.000
_cell.length_b   1.000
_cell.length_c   1.000
_cell.angle_alpha   90.00
_cell.angle_beta   90.00
_cell.angle_gamma   90.00
#
_symmetry.space_group_name_H-M   'P 1'
#
loop_
_entity.id
_entity.type
_entity.pdbx_description
1 polymer ?
#
loop_
_entity_poly.entity_id
_entity_poly.type
_entity_poly.pdbx_seq_one_letter_code
_entity_poly.pdbx_strand_id
1 'polypeptide(L)'
;MNLVMVFQTSNLTVRRATISDLDVNLFYSLWTDPRVMTFVGFPQGLRITKDDIRASIDKADSGEYDKKMRVELKEAKQLIGERKL
;
A
#
# COMPACT_ATOMS: atom_id res chain seq x y z
N MET A 1 11.36 15.35 0.61
CA MET A 1 11.02 14.02 1.17
C MET A 1 11.87 12.98 0.45
N ASN A 2 12.81 12.35 1.14
CA ASN A 2 13.64 11.29 0.56
C ASN A 2 12.80 10.03 0.35
N LEU A 3 12.64 9.62 -0.91
CA LEU A 3 11.99 8.37 -1.29
C LEU A 3 12.92 7.21 -0.92
N VAL A 4 12.64 6.48 0.16
CA VAL A 4 13.39 5.27 0.50
C VAL A 4 12.87 4.12 -0.38
N MET A 5 13.57 3.90 -1.48
CA MET A 5 13.40 2.73 -2.35
C MET A 5 13.96 1.51 -1.62
N VAL A 6 13.14 0.46 -1.46
CA VAL A 6 13.54 -0.70 -0.66
C VAL A 6 14.12 -1.81 -1.54
N PHE A 7 13.49 -2.09 -2.69
CA PHE A 7 14.11 -2.92 -3.73
C PHE A 7 13.48 -2.70 -5.09
N GLN A 8 14.21 -3.08 -6.15
CA GLN A 8 13.75 -3.08 -7.52
C GLN A 8 14.06 -4.42 -8.18
N THR A 9 13.20 -4.82 -9.11
CA THR A 9 13.45 -5.91 -10.06
C THR A 9 13.47 -5.35 -11.47
N SER A 10 13.65 -6.22 -12.48
CA SER A 10 13.53 -5.84 -13.90
C SER A 10 12.20 -5.13 -14.18
N ASN A 11 11.11 -5.58 -13.53
CA ASN A 11 9.75 -5.16 -13.87
C ASN A 11 9.07 -4.34 -12.77
N LEU A 12 9.54 -4.43 -11.52
CA LEU A 12 8.85 -3.85 -10.37
C LEU A 12 9.74 -2.86 -9.62
N THR A 13 9.09 -1.82 -9.09
CA THR A 13 9.65 -0.97 -8.04
C THR A 13 8.84 -1.17 -6.77
N VAL A 14 9.51 -1.47 -5.67
CA VAL A 14 8.88 -1.56 -4.35
C VAL A 14 9.47 -0.48 -3.46
N ARG A 15 8.59 0.40 -2.98
CA ARG A 15 8.95 1.51 -2.11
C ARG A 15 8.04 1.59 -0.91
N ARG A 16 8.55 2.19 0.16
CA ARG A 16 7.73 2.50 1.33
C ARG A 16 6.58 3.40 0.91
N ALA A 17 5.36 3.07 1.35
CA ALA A 17 4.20 3.92 1.20
C ALA A 17 4.35 5.19 2.03
N THR A 18 3.77 6.29 1.56
CA THR A 18 3.72 7.56 2.28
C THR A 18 2.27 7.97 2.50
N ILE A 19 2.03 8.98 3.34
CA ILE A 19 0.69 9.56 3.54
C ILE A 19 0.17 10.36 2.32
N SER A 20 0.87 10.31 1.17
CA SER A 20 0.42 10.94 -0.07
C SER A 20 -0.91 10.37 -0.54
N ASP A 21 -1.75 11.21 -1.14
CA ASP A 21 -3.06 10.78 -1.65
C ASP A 21 -2.96 9.63 -2.65
N LEU A 22 -1.89 9.59 -3.45
CA LEU A 22 -1.65 8.50 -4.40
C LEU A 22 -1.56 7.14 -3.69
N ASP A 23 -0.77 7.06 -2.62
CA ASP A 23 -0.59 5.82 -1.88
C ASP A 23 -1.84 5.51 -1.06
N VAL A 24 -2.40 6.50 -0.35
CA VAL A 24 -3.65 6.33 0.42
C VAL A 24 -4.78 5.82 -0.47
N ASN A 25 -4.93 6.35 -1.68
CA ASN A 25 -5.95 5.88 -2.62
C ASN A 25 -5.70 4.45 -3.11
N LEU A 26 -4.43 4.02 -3.26
CA LEU A 26 -4.10 2.63 -3.57
C LEU A 26 -4.54 1.70 -2.44
N PHE A 27 -4.14 1.97 -1.20
CA PHE A 27 -4.55 1.13 -0.06
C PHE A 27 -6.07 1.13 0.08
N TYR A 28 -6.72 2.29 -0.08
CA TYR A 28 -8.17 2.39 0.04
C TYR A 28 -8.88 1.55 -1.02
N SER A 29 -8.43 1.61 -2.28
CA SER A 29 -9.06 0.82 -3.34
C SER A 29 -8.88 -0.68 -3.13
N LEU A 30 -7.73 -1.12 -2.64
CA LEU A 30 -7.49 -2.54 -2.35
C LEU A 30 -8.30 -3.02 -1.14
N TRP A 31 -8.29 -2.26 -0.04
CA TRP A 31 -8.86 -2.67 1.24
C TRP A 31 -10.38 -2.56 1.29
N THR A 32 -10.98 -1.75 0.43
CA THR A 32 -12.44 -1.62 0.35
C THR A 32 -13.05 -2.43 -0.80
N ASP A 33 -12.25 -2.98 -1.72
CA ASP A 33 -12.74 -3.80 -2.84
C ASP A 33 -13.00 -5.26 -2.42
N PRO A 34 -14.27 -5.72 -2.45
CA PRO A 34 -14.61 -7.11 -2.14
C PRO A 34 -13.90 -8.15 -3.01
N ARG A 35 -13.57 -7.80 -4.26
CA ARG A 35 -12.88 -8.69 -5.21
C ARG A 35 -11.46 -9.00 -4.78
N VAL A 36 -10.81 -8.07 -4.08
CA VAL A 36 -9.50 -8.27 -3.48
C VAL A 36 -9.66 -8.92 -2.11
N MET A 37 -10.51 -8.32 -1.27
CA MET A 37 -10.57 -8.64 0.15
C MET A 37 -11.19 -9.99 0.48
N THR A 38 -11.97 -10.58 -0.43
CA THR A 38 -12.45 -11.96 -0.32
C THR A 38 -11.31 -12.95 -0.13
N PHE A 39 -10.18 -12.77 -0.82
CA PHE A 39 -9.03 -13.68 -0.73
C PHE A 39 -8.25 -13.57 0.58
N VAL A 40 -8.55 -12.57 1.41
CA VAL A 40 -7.92 -12.35 2.72
C VAL A 40 -8.92 -12.37 3.89
N GLY A 41 -10.13 -12.90 3.66
CA GLY A 41 -11.12 -13.18 4.71
C GLY A 41 -12.08 -12.04 5.03
N PHE A 42 -12.11 -10.97 4.23
CA PHE A 42 -13.03 -9.83 4.38
C PHE A 42 -13.90 -9.67 3.13
N PRO A 43 -14.91 -10.53 2.92
CA PRO A 43 -15.64 -10.62 1.66
C PRO A 43 -16.47 -9.38 1.30
N GLN A 44 -16.61 -8.42 2.21
CA GLN A 44 -17.32 -7.15 1.98
C GLN A 44 -16.34 -5.96 1.91
N GLY A 45 -15.04 -6.22 1.88
CA GLY A 45 -14.03 -5.19 2.12
C GLY A 45 -13.97 -4.78 3.60
N LEU A 46 -12.99 -3.94 3.92
CA LEU A 46 -12.89 -3.29 5.22
C LEU A 46 -13.77 -2.03 5.25
N ARG A 47 -14.45 -1.82 6.37
CA ARG A 47 -15.19 -0.58 6.64
C ARG A 47 -14.25 0.46 7.26
N ILE A 48 -13.44 1.07 6.43
CA ILE A 48 -12.41 2.02 6.83
C ILE A 48 -12.51 3.31 6.01
N THR A 49 -11.95 4.38 6.54
CA THR A 49 -11.80 5.66 5.86
C THR A 49 -10.40 5.84 5.31
N LYS A 50 -10.21 6.86 4.47
CA LYS A 50 -8.86 7.27 4.02
C LYS A 50 -8.02 7.79 5.19
N ASP A 51 -8.64 8.34 6.22
CA ASP A 51 -7.92 8.83 7.41
C ASP A 51 -7.41 7.68 8.27
N ASP A 52 -8.17 6.58 8.37
CA ASP A 52 -7.70 5.33 9.01
C ASP A 52 -6.46 4.79 8.30
N ILE A 53 -6.42 4.87 6.96
CA ILE A 53 -5.27 4.45 6.15
C ILE A 53 -4.08 5.38 6.37
N ARG A 54 -4.28 6.70 6.38
CA ARG A 54 -3.22 7.66 6.68
C ARG A 54 -2.61 7.37 8.05
N ALA A 55 -3.44 7.18 9.07
CA ALA A 55 -2.99 6.80 10.40
C ALA A 55 -2.25 5.46 10.42
N SER A 56 -2.69 4.48 9.61
CA SER A 56 -2.02 3.18 9.49
C SER A 56 -0.65 3.26 8.80
N ILE A 57 -0.50 4.10 7.78
CA ILE A 57 0.80 4.35 7.10
C ILE A 57 1.75 5.14 8.02
N ASP A 58 1.23 6.09 8.78
CA ASP A 58 2.01 6.91 9.71
C ASP A 58 2.48 6.08 10.92
N LYS A 59 1.58 5.28 11.52
CA LYS A 59 1.90 4.36 12.62
C LYS A 59 2.92 3.29 12.23
N ALA A 60 2.94 2.89 10.97
CA ALA A 60 3.93 1.96 10.42
C ALA A 60 5.40 2.47 10.47
N ASP A 61 5.65 3.68 10.97
CA ASP A 61 6.99 4.18 11.32
C ASP A 61 7.49 3.80 12.71
N SER A 62 6.68 3.12 13.53
CA SER A 62 7.07 2.75 14.89
C SER A 62 7.93 1.48 15.02
N GLY A 63 8.18 0.75 13.92
CA GLY A 63 8.96 -0.49 13.91
C GLY A 63 9.63 -0.76 12.57
N GLU A 64 10.81 -1.40 12.58
CA GLU A 64 11.62 -1.65 11.38
C GLU A 64 10.86 -2.45 10.31
N TYR A 65 10.03 -3.41 10.74
CA TYR A 65 9.30 -4.35 9.89
C TYR A 65 7.81 -4.00 9.71
N ASP A 66 7.21 -3.10 10.47
CA ASP A 66 5.77 -2.82 10.34
C ASP A 66 5.42 -1.85 9.19
N LYS A 67 6.30 -1.74 8.20
CA LYS A 67 6.21 -0.76 7.12
C LYS A 67 5.26 -1.21 6.02
N LYS A 68 4.36 -0.31 5.62
CA LYS A 68 3.53 -0.49 4.43
C LYS A 68 4.33 -0.16 3.17
N MET A 69 4.25 -1.05 2.19
CA MET A 69 4.96 -0.93 0.92
C MET A 69 3.95 -0.85 -0.22
N ARG A 70 4.26 -0.05 -1.22
CA ARG A 70 3.55 -0.07 -2.51
C ARG A 70 4.39 -0.75 -3.57
N VAL A 71 3.72 -1.39 -4.51
CA VAL A 71 4.33 -2.05 -5.67
C VAL A 71 3.89 -1.33 -6.93
N GLU A 72 4.88 -0.94 -7.74
CA GLU A 72 4.68 -0.25 -9.01
C GLU A 72 5.25 -1.10 -10.16
N LEU A 73 4.45 -1.30 -11.21
CA LEU A 73 4.89 -1.90 -12.47
C LEU A 73 5.58 -0.84 -13.32
N LYS A 74 6.86 -1.05 -13.65
CA LYS A 74 7.71 -0.03 -14.28
C LYS A 74 7.21 0.41 -15.66
N GLU A 75 6.79 -0.54 -16.49
CA GLU A 75 6.37 -0.27 -17.88
C GLU A 75 5.11 0.62 -17.94
N ALA A 76 4.12 0.30 -17.12
CA ALA A 76 2.84 1.02 -17.10
C ALA A 76 2.81 2.19 -16.11
N LYS A 77 3.86 2.36 -15.28
CA LYS A 77 3.86 3.27 -14.10
C LYS A 77 2.62 3.11 -13.23
N GLN A 78 2.11 1.88 -13.16
CA GLN A 78 0.85 1.57 -12.51
C GLN A 78 1.12 0.99 -11.12
N LEU A 79 0.35 1.45 -10.14
CA LEU A 79 0.31 0.83 -8.82
C LEU A 79 -0.53 -0.44 -8.89
N ILE A 80 0.09 -1.57 -8.59
CA ILE A 80 -0.52 -2.89 -8.80
C ILE A 80 -0.79 -3.66 -7.51
N GLY A 81 -0.33 -3.13 -6.35
CA GLY A 81 -0.57 -3.81 -5.09
C GLY A 81 0.17 -3.21 -3.92
N GLU A 82 -0.07 -3.81 -2.77
CA GLU A 82 0.60 -3.54 -1.51
C GLU A 82 1.45 -4.73 -1.06
N ARG A 83 2.39 -4.47 -0.15
CA ARG A 83 3.04 -5.51 0.65
C ARG A 83 3.32 -4.98 2.06
N LYS A 84 3.16 -5.82 3.07
CA LYS A 84 3.68 -5.56 4.41
C LYS A 84 5.11 -6.11 4.50
N LEU A 85 6.03 -5.35 5.10
CA LEU A 85 7.34 -5.89 5.47
C LEU A 85 7.23 -6.74 6.75
#